data_AF-A0A1G2EPN6-F1
#
_entry.id   AF-A0A1G2EPN6-F1
#
_cell.length_a   1.000
_cell.length_b   1.000
_cell.length_c   1.000
_cell.angle_alpha   90.00
_cell.angle_beta   90.00
_cell.angle_gamma   90.00
#
_symmetry.space_group_name_H-M   'P 1'
#
loop_
_entity.id
_entity.type
_entity.pdbx_description
1 polymer ?
#
loop_
_entity_poly.entity_id
_entity_poly.type
_entity_poly.pdbx_seq_one_letter_code
_entity_poly.pdbx_strand_id
1 'polypeptide(L)'
;MKKGFVNLKNARRGEYSKVIEEIQKTGKCPFCKENFKYHKKPIYKRRGSWLLTNNSWPYKNSETHLIILGEEHKENFSEITSKDLEAIRFLANWAIKKFKIKGGAVATRFGDTNYTGASVSHIHFHIISPQKKRSVNFPIG
;
A
#
# COMPACT_ATOMS: atom_id res chain seq x y z
N MET A 1 16.31 -18.27 7.74
CA MET A 1 14.83 -18.27 7.93
C MET A 1 14.18 -18.00 6.58
N LYS A 2 13.12 -18.71 6.19
CA LYS A 2 12.38 -18.37 4.96
C LYS A 2 11.75 -16.98 5.12
N LYS A 3 11.96 -16.10 4.14
CA LYS A 3 11.40 -14.74 4.13
C LYS A 3 9.88 -14.84 4.05
N GLY A 4 9.17 -14.25 5.01
CA GLY A 4 7.71 -14.22 5.02
C GLY A 4 7.16 -13.06 4.18
N PHE A 5 5.95 -13.22 3.64
CA PHE A 5 5.24 -12.17 2.90
C PHE A 5 4.63 -11.08 3.79
N VAL A 6 4.55 -11.34 5.10
CA VAL A 6 4.06 -10.39 6.10
C VAL A 6 4.95 -10.39 7.33
N ASN A 7 4.93 -9.28 8.06
CA ASN A 7 5.68 -9.09 9.30
C ASN A 7 4.74 -8.64 10.42
N LEU A 8 4.44 -9.57 11.34
CA LEU A 8 3.51 -9.35 12.46
C LEU A 8 4.03 -8.31 13.45
N LYS A 9 5.35 -8.15 13.61
CA LYS A 9 5.93 -7.15 14.54
C LYS A 9 5.61 -5.73 14.10
N ASN A 10 5.50 -5.52 12.79
CA ASN A 10 5.14 -4.24 12.19
C ASN A 10 3.62 -4.06 12.06
N ALA A 11 2.82 -5.06 12.43
CA ALA A 11 1.37 -4.95 12.33
C ALA A 11 0.85 -4.00 13.42
N ARG A 12 0.05 -3.02 12.99
CA ARG A 12 -0.71 -2.19 13.91
C ARG A 12 -1.61 -3.06 14.80
N ARG A 13 -1.68 -2.70 16.08
CA ARG A 13 -2.53 -3.38 17.07
C ARG A 13 -4.00 -3.37 16.66
N GLY A 14 -4.75 -4.35 17.16
CA GLY A 14 -6.20 -4.46 16.97
C GLY A 14 -6.58 -5.47 15.88
N GLU A 15 -7.63 -5.18 15.12
CA GLU A 15 -8.10 -6.10 14.06
C GLU A 15 -7.06 -6.33 12.98
N TYR A 16 -6.26 -5.32 12.66
CA TYR A 16 -5.24 -5.44 11.62
C TYR A 16 -4.18 -6.50 11.96
N SER A 17 -3.72 -6.58 13.21
CA SER A 17 -2.75 -7.61 13.61
C SER A 17 -3.33 -9.02 13.48
N LYS A 18 -4.62 -9.22 13.78
CA LYS A 18 -5.30 -10.52 13.59
C LYS A 18 -5.33 -10.92 12.11
N VAL A 19 -5.66 -9.98 11.23
CA VAL A 19 -5.64 -10.21 9.77
C VAL A 19 -4.23 -10.56 9.28
N ILE A 20 -3.20 -9.85 9.75
CA ILE A 20 -1.81 -10.17 9.40
C ILE A 20 -1.39 -11.55 9.92
N GLU A 21 -1.80 -11.93 11.13
CA GLU A 21 -1.54 -13.26 11.69
C GLU A 21 -2.19 -14.37 10.85
N GLU A 22 -3.44 -14.18 10.41
CA GLU A 22 -4.14 -15.11 9.51
C GLU A 22 -3.43 -15.22 8.16
N ILE A 23 -3.01 -14.11 7.57
CA ILE A 23 -2.27 -14.10 6.31
C ILE A 23 -0.93 -14.84 6.47
N GLN A 24 -0.23 -14.63 7.58
CA GLN A 24 1.04 -15.30 7.87
C GLN A 24 0.88 -16.83 7.86
N LYS A 25 -0.23 -17.36 8.41
CA LYS A 25 -0.54 -18.80 8.40
C LYS A 25 -0.73 -19.37 7.00
N THR A 26 -1.16 -18.56 6.03
CA THR A 26 -1.31 -19.00 4.64
C THR A 26 0.01 -19.16 3.90
N GLY A 27 1.06 -18.45 4.34
CA GLY A 27 2.33 -18.38 3.61
C GLY A 27 2.22 -17.74 2.23
N LYS A 28 1.15 -16.97 1.95
CA LYS A 28 0.91 -16.31 0.65
C LYS A 28 0.86 -14.79 0.79
N CYS A 29 1.30 -14.08 -0.25
CA CYS A 29 1.20 -12.62 -0.30
C CYS A 29 -0.26 -12.18 -0.45
N PRO A 30 -0.80 -11.31 0.42
CA PRO A 30 -2.20 -10.88 0.36
C PRO A 30 -2.49 -9.87 -0.77
N PHE A 31 -1.43 -9.36 -1.41
CA PHE A 31 -1.51 -8.34 -2.45
C PHE A 31 -1.34 -8.89 -3.87
N CYS A 32 -0.80 -10.09 -4.02
CA CYS A 32 -0.78 -10.76 -5.31
C CYS A 32 -2.20 -11.05 -5.78
N LYS A 33 -2.42 -10.93 -7.09
CA LYS A 33 -3.72 -11.13 -7.76
C LYS A 33 -4.46 -12.39 -7.33
N GLU A 34 -3.76 -13.51 -7.24
CA GLU A 34 -4.31 -14.83 -6.88
C GLU A 34 -4.89 -14.89 -5.46
N ASN A 35 -4.40 -14.01 -4.57
CA ASN A 35 -4.68 -14.03 -3.15
C ASN A 35 -5.30 -12.70 -2.67
N PHE A 36 -5.75 -11.85 -3.60
CA PHE A 36 -6.31 -10.52 -3.35
C PHE A 36 -7.74 -10.55 -2.75
N LYS A 37 -8.04 -11.57 -1.93
CA LYS A 37 -9.33 -11.79 -1.26
C LYS A 37 -9.52 -10.96 0.02
N TYR A 38 -8.42 -10.48 0.60
CA TYR A 38 -8.43 -9.71 1.85
C TYR A 38 -8.78 -8.23 1.63
N HIS A 39 -8.70 -7.76 0.38
CA HIS A 39 -9.01 -6.39 0.03
C HIS A 39 -10.49 -6.24 -0.32
N LYS A 40 -11.26 -5.56 0.54
CA LYS A 40 -12.71 -5.40 0.40
C LYS A 40 -13.16 -4.03 -0.14
N LYS A 41 -12.22 -3.12 -0.44
CA LYS A 41 -12.56 -1.76 -0.89
C LYS A 41 -12.76 -1.72 -2.41
N PRO A 42 -13.67 -0.87 -2.92
CA PRO A 42 -13.90 -0.75 -4.35
C PRO A 42 -12.63 -0.29 -5.08
N ILE A 43 -12.44 -0.81 -6.29
CA ILE A 43 -11.36 -0.39 -7.18
C ILE A 43 -11.86 0.83 -7.96
N TYR A 44 -11.17 1.96 -7.82
CA TYR A 44 -11.57 3.21 -8.46
C TYR A 44 -11.08 3.32 -9.90
N LYS A 45 -9.89 2.81 -10.18
CA LYS A 45 -9.27 2.88 -11.50
C LYS A 45 -8.21 1.80 -11.66
N ARG A 46 -7.98 1.38 -12.89
CA ARG A 46 -6.89 0.49 -13.32
C ARG A 46 -6.11 1.11 -14.46
N ARG A 47 -4.82 0.82 -14.54
CA ARG A 47 -3.92 1.17 -15.65
C ARG A 47 -2.81 0.11 -15.71
N GLY A 48 -2.77 -0.65 -16.80
CA GLY A 48 -1.89 -1.81 -16.88
C GLY A 48 -2.18 -2.82 -15.77
N SER A 49 -1.13 -3.38 -15.16
CA SER A 49 -1.19 -4.30 -14.02
C SER A 49 -1.36 -3.60 -12.66
N TRP A 50 -1.67 -2.29 -12.64
CA TRP A 50 -1.83 -1.50 -11.41
C TRP A 50 -3.28 -1.06 -11.21
N LEU A 51 -3.71 -1.04 -9.95
CA LEU A 51 -5.04 -0.61 -9.51
C LEU A 51 -4.95 0.46 -8.41
N LEU A 52 -5.99 1.29 -8.32
CA LEU A 52 -6.15 2.32 -7.28
C LEU A 52 -7.38 2.01 -6.42
N THR A 53 -7.22 2.08 -5.10
CA THR A 53 -8.30 1.81 -4.13
C THR A 53 -8.02 2.50 -2.79
N ASN A 54 -8.98 2.46 -1.85
CA ASN A 54 -8.78 2.98 -0.50
C ASN A 54 -7.83 2.09 0.32
N ASN A 55 -7.05 2.70 1.21
CA ASN A 55 -6.45 1.95 2.29
C ASN A 55 -7.55 1.50 3.27
N SER A 56 -7.57 0.21 3.62
CA SER A 56 -8.55 -0.34 4.57
C SER A 56 -8.34 0.13 6.00
N TRP A 57 -7.12 0.56 6.35
CA TRP A 57 -6.76 1.11 7.65
C TRP A 57 -5.99 2.43 7.43
N PRO A 58 -6.68 3.55 7.18
CA PRO A 58 -6.05 4.85 6.97
C PRO A 58 -5.19 5.27 8.18
N TYR A 59 -4.29 6.24 7.98
CA TYR A 59 -3.45 6.72 9.07
C TYR A 59 -4.20 7.77 9.87
N LYS A 60 -3.81 7.96 11.13
CA LYS A 60 -4.39 9.03 11.95
C LYS A 60 -4.17 10.38 11.25
N ASN A 61 -5.19 11.23 11.28
CA ASN A 61 -5.25 12.56 10.64
C ASN A 61 -5.25 12.57 9.11
N SER A 62 -5.35 11.42 8.42
CA SER A 62 -5.49 11.45 6.96
C SER A 62 -6.92 11.80 6.57
N GLU A 63 -7.08 12.82 5.72
CA GLU A 63 -8.33 13.15 5.02
C GLU A 63 -8.58 12.14 3.89
N THR A 64 -7.52 11.79 3.17
CA THR A 64 -7.55 10.81 2.09
C THR A 64 -6.34 9.90 2.22
N HIS A 65 -6.56 8.59 2.16
CA HIS A 65 -5.48 7.61 2.14
C HIS A 65 -5.84 6.50 1.14
N LEU A 66 -5.23 6.59 -0.04
CA LEU A 66 -5.39 5.64 -1.12
C LEU A 66 -4.12 4.80 -1.25
N ILE A 67 -4.26 3.63 -1.86
CA ILE A 67 -3.15 2.80 -2.28
C ILE A 67 -3.24 2.52 -3.78
N ILE A 68 -2.10 2.58 -4.45
CA ILE A 68 -1.87 2.03 -5.77
C ILE A 68 -1.12 0.72 -5.59
N LEU A 69 -1.69 -0.36 -6.12
CA LEU A 69 -1.20 -1.71 -5.93
C LEU A 69 -0.96 -2.41 -7.27
N GLY A 70 0.17 -3.09 -7.39
CA GLY A 70 0.52 -3.91 -8.55
C GLY A 70 -0.03 -5.33 -8.38
N GLU A 71 -0.41 -5.97 -9.48
CA GLU A 71 -0.85 -7.37 -9.45
C GLU A 71 0.30 -8.36 -9.29
N GLU A 72 1.51 -7.98 -9.74
CA GLU A 72 2.74 -8.76 -9.69
C GLU A 72 3.48 -8.55 -8.36
N HIS A 73 4.06 -9.63 -7.83
CA HIS A 73 4.87 -9.54 -6.62
C HIS A 73 6.20 -8.87 -6.90
N LYS A 74 6.39 -7.67 -6.34
CA LYS A 74 7.65 -6.92 -6.37
C LYS A 74 7.94 -6.41 -4.97
N GLU A 75 9.18 -6.46 -4.52
CA GLU A 75 9.56 -6.01 -3.17
C GLU A 75 10.54 -4.85 -3.19
N ASN A 76 11.34 -4.74 -4.25
CA ASN A 76 12.40 -3.75 -4.40
C ASN A 76 12.00 -2.71 -5.44
N PHE A 77 12.47 -1.48 -5.22
CA PHE A 77 12.18 -0.38 -6.15
C PHE A 77 12.80 -0.61 -7.54
N SER A 78 13.92 -1.33 -7.64
CA SER A 78 14.57 -1.68 -8.91
C SER A 78 13.74 -2.61 -9.80
N GLU A 79 12.74 -3.29 -9.25
CA GLU A 79 11.82 -4.15 -10.00
C GLU A 79 10.70 -3.35 -10.69
N ILE A 80 10.59 -2.04 -10.37
CA ILE A 80 9.62 -1.13 -10.98
C ILE A 80 10.16 -0.67 -12.34
N THR A 81 9.45 -1.04 -13.39
CA THR A 81 9.79 -0.64 -14.76
C THR A 81 9.33 0.79 -15.07
N SER A 82 9.80 1.36 -16.18
CA SER A 82 9.30 2.65 -16.67
C SER A 82 7.79 2.62 -16.97
N LYS A 83 7.25 1.49 -17.44
CA LYS A 83 5.81 1.31 -17.68
C LYS A 83 5.01 1.29 -16.37
N ASP A 84 5.57 0.68 -15.33
CA ASP A 84 4.98 0.71 -13.99
C ASP A 84 4.90 2.15 -13.46
N LEU A 85 6.00 2.90 -13.54
CA LEU A 85 6.01 4.31 -13.11
C LEU A 85 5.02 5.18 -13.89
N GLU A 86 4.87 4.97 -15.20
CA GLU A 86 3.85 5.67 -15.99
C GLU A 86 2.44 5.37 -15.45
N ALA A 87 2.14 4.10 -15.19
CA ALA A 87 0.85 3.68 -14.64
C ALA A 87 0.59 4.27 -13.26
N ILE A 88 1.58 4.21 -12.36
CA ILE A 88 1.50 4.78 -11.00
C ILE A 88 1.28 6.29 -11.08
N ARG A 89 2.05 7.02 -11.89
CA ARG A 89 1.89 8.47 -12.09
C ARG A 89 0.49 8.80 -12.63
N PHE A 90 0.01 8.05 -13.62
CA PHE A 90 -1.32 8.22 -14.17
C PHE A 90 -2.41 8.06 -13.10
N LEU A 91 -2.34 6.97 -12.32
CA LEU A 91 -3.30 6.68 -11.26
C LEU A 91 -3.25 7.74 -10.14
N ALA A 92 -2.06 8.19 -9.76
CA ALA A 92 -1.88 9.23 -8.75
C ALA A 92 -2.49 10.56 -9.20
N ASN A 93 -2.19 11.00 -10.43
CA ASN A 93 -2.76 12.23 -10.99
C ASN A 93 -4.29 12.16 -11.12
N TRP A 94 -4.81 11.00 -11.55
CA TRP A 94 -6.24 10.76 -11.61
C TRP A 94 -6.88 10.88 -10.23
N ALA A 95 -6.27 10.28 -9.20
CA ALA A 95 -6.75 10.34 -7.83
C ALA A 95 -6.74 11.78 -7.29
N ILE A 96 -5.62 12.50 -7.46
CA ILE A 96 -5.47 13.89 -7.02
C ILE A 96 -6.59 14.77 -7.61
N LYS A 97 -6.85 14.63 -8.91
CA LYS A 97 -7.94 15.35 -9.58
C LYS A 97 -9.32 14.91 -9.09
N LYS A 98 -9.58 13.59 -9.02
CA LYS A 98 -10.89 13.02 -8.66
C LYS A 98 -11.31 13.37 -7.24
N PHE A 99 -10.38 13.28 -6.28
CA PHE A 99 -10.63 13.52 -4.86
C PHE A 99 -10.30 14.96 -4.44
N LYS A 100 -9.94 15.84 -5.39
CA LYS A 100 -9.59 17.24 -5.15
C LYS A 100 -8.53 17.42 -4.06
N ILE A 101 -7.52 16.54 -4.06
CA ILE A 101 -6.43 16.55 -3.08
C ILE A 101 -5.61 17.83 -3.28
N LYS A 102 -5.58 18.69 -2.26
CA LYS A 102 -4.91 20.01 -2.32
C LYS A 102 -3.43 19.96 -1.94
N GLY A 103 -3.01 18.93 -1.21
CA GLY A 103 -1.64 18.73 -0.77
C GLY A 103 -1.50 17.38 -0.08
N GLY A 104 -0.35 16.74 -0.25
CA GLY A 104 -0.14 15.38 0.25
C GLY A 104 1.18 14.78 -0.23
N ALA A 105 1.33 13.48 -0.02
CA ALA A 105 2.51 12.73 -0.43
C ALA A 105 2.12 11.49 -1.25
N VAL A 106 2.94 11.16 -2.24
CA VAL A 106 3.01 9.84 -2.85
C VAL A 106 4.25 9.14 -2.29
N ALA A 107 4.07 8.04 -1.57
CA ALA A 107 5.17 7.38 -0.86
C ALA A 107 5.09 5.86 -1.02
N THR A 108 6.24 5.19 -1.02
CA THR A 108 6.31 3.72 -1.01
C THR A 108 7.43 3.25 -0.10
N ARG A 109 7.32 2.01 0.36
CA ARG A 109 8.36 1.29 1.09
C ARG A 109 8.76 0.08 0.26
N PHE A 110 10.05 -0.23 0.26
CA PHE A 110 10.64 -1.31 -0.53
C PHE A 110 11.76 -2.00 0.25
N GLY A 111 12.01 -3.27 -0.04
CA GLY A 111 13.03 -4.09 0.60
C GLY A 111 12.54 -4.87 1.81
N ASP A 112 13.45 -5.17 2.74
CA ASP A 112 13.16 -5.99 3.91
C ASP A 112 12.27 -5.26 4.93
N THR A 113 11.18 -5.92 5.34
CA THR A 113 10.21 -5.39 6.30
C THR A 113 10.82 -5.14 7.68
N ASN A 114 11.91 -5.82 8.05
CA ASN A 114 12.62 -5.57 9.30
C ASN A 114 13.26 -4.16 9.37
N TYR A 115 13.49 -3.51 8.22
CA TYR A 115 14.07 -2.16 8.16
C TYR A 115 13.04 -1.09 7.77
N THR A 116 11.98 -1.46 7.07
CA THR A 116 11.03 -0.47 6.51
C THR A 116 9.82 -0.19 7.40
N GLY A 117 9.59 -1.02 8.44
CA GLY A 117 8.36 -0.97 9.23
C GLY A 117 7.10 -1.36 8.43
N ALA A 118 7.24 -1.94 7.23
CA ALA A 118 6.11 -2.45 6.45
C ALA A 118 5.63 -3.78 7.01
N SER A 119 4.31 -4.00 7.09
CA SER A 119 3.73 -5.28 7.53
C SER A 119 3.52 -6.28 6.39
N VAL A 120 3.61 -5.85 5.12
CA VAL A 120 3.46 -6.69 3.93
C VAL A 120 4.66 -6.46 3.02
N SER A 121 5.36 -7.53 2.67
CA SER A 121 6.53 -7.54 1.77
C SER A 121 6.06 -7.53 0.30
N HIS A 122 5.37 -6.47 -0.12
CA HIS A 122 4.94 -6.26 -1.50
C HIS A 122 4.82 -4.75 -1.74
N ILE A 123 5.43 -4.25 -2.80
CA ILE A 123 5.53 -2.82 -3.08
C ILE A 123 4.16 -2.22 -3.44
N HIS A 124 3.79 -1.16 -2.76
CA HIS A 124 2.56 -0.42 -3.00
C HIS A 124 2.80 1.06 -2.72
N PHE A 125 2.12 1.90 -3.47
CA PHE A 125 2.27 3.36 -3.34
C PHE A 125 1.09 3.91 -2.57
N HIS A 126 1.37 4.67 -1.53
CA HIS A 126 0.40 5.39 -0.75
C HIS A 126 0.20 6.78 -1.36
N ILE A 127 -1.06 7.22 -1.47
CA ILE A 127 -1.40 8.62 -1.71
C ILE A 127 -2.08 9.11 -0.43
N ILE A 128 -1.43 10.02 0.28
CA ILE A 128 -1.86 10.47 1.61
C ILE A 128 -2.06 11.97 1.58
N SER A 129 -3.26 12.43 1.92
CA SER A 129 -3.57 13.84 2.18
C SER A 129 -3.91 14.00 3.66
N PRO A 130 -3.30 14.96 4.38
CA PRO A 130 -3.68 15.25 5.74
C PRO A 130 -4.98 16.04 5.81
N GLN A 131 -5.66 15.97 6.95
CA GLN A 131 -6.63 16.99 7.37
C GLN A 131 -5.93 18.35 7.44
N LYS A 132 -6.67 19.44 7.17
CA LYS A 132 -6.11 20.81 7.12
C LYS A 132 -5.36 21.13 8.42
N LYS A 133 -4.10 21.61 8.30
CA LYS A 133 -3.20 21.94 9.43
C LYS A 133 -2.91 20.77 10.40
N ARG A 134 -3.02 19.53 9.95
CA ARG A 134 -2.59 18.34 10.71
C ARG A 134 -1.45 17.63 9.98
N SER A 135 -0.67 16.86 10.73
CA SER A 135 0.39 16.00 10.18
C SER A 135 -0.05 14.53 10.18
N VAL A 136 0.36 13.81 9.14
CA VAL A 136 0.21 12.35 9.04
C VAL A 136 1.60 11.73 9.08
N ASN A 137 1.78 10.73 9.96
CA ASN A 137 3.06 10.03 10.08
C ASN A 137 3.04 8.79 9.20
N PHE A 138 3.94 8.73 8.21
CA PHE A 138 4.22 7.56 7.40
C PHE A 138 5.46 6.84 7.95
N PRO A 139 5.32 5.73 8.69
CA PRO A 139 6.44 5.10 9.37
C PRO A 139 7.40 4.42 8.38
N ILE A 140 8.69 4.70 8.53
CA ILE A 140 9.82 4.03 7.85
C ILE A 140 10.89 3.82 8.93
N GLY A 141 11.26 2.56 9.19
CA GLY A 141 12.08 2.19 10.35
C GLY A 141 11.20 1.83 11.54
#